data_AF-A0A7W4YI54-F1
#
_entry.id   AF-A0A7W4YI54-F1
#
_cell.length_a   1.000
_cell.length_b   1.000
_cell.length_c   1.000
_cell.angle_alpha   90.00
_cell.angle_beta   90.00
_cell.angle_gamma   90.00
#
_symmetry.space_group_name_H-M   'P 1'
#
loop_
_entity.id
_entity.type
_entity.pdbx_description
1 polymer ?
#
loop_
_entity_poly.entity_id
_entity_poly.type
_entity_poly.pdbx_seq_one_letter_code
_entity_poly.pdbx_strand_id
1 'polypeptide(L)'
;MATTSLTTYTAKLTDGPLEGKTITTEFLPSGDPRPRLEITAAGGGKRYLYIRVSGTDTEYASADANADRPSAVGYRYRETLFD
;
A
#
# COMPACT_ATOMS: atom_id res chain seq x y z
N MET A 1 16.97 -21.44 7.20
CA MET A 1 16.15 -21.03 6.05
C MET A 1 15.37 -19.81 6.47
N ALA A 2 15.65 -18.64 5.88
CA ALA A 2 14.99 -17.40 6.25
C ALA A 2 13.57 -17.42 5.69
N THR A 3 12.59 -17.77 6.53
CA THR A 3 11.19 -17.46 6.30
C THR A 3 11.07 -15.94 6.31
N THR A 4 11.34 -15.29 5.17
CA THR A 4 10.84 -13.95 4.86
C THR A 4 9.32 -14.05 4.81
N SER A 5 8.72 -14.14 5.99
CA SER A 5 7.32 -13.81 6.19
C SER A 5 7.24 -12.37 5.73
N LEU A 6 6.75 -12.15 4.51
CA LEU A 6 6.52 -10.82 3.97
C LEU A 6 5.42 -10.18 4.84
N THR A 7 5.81 -9.66 6.00
CA THR A 7 4.97 -8.84 6.88
C THR A 7 4.77 -7.46 6.29
N THR A 8 5.42 -7.19 5.15
CA THR A 8 5.29 -5.99 4.35
C THR A 8 4.89 -6.31 2.92
N TYR A 9 4.20 -5.37 2.29
CA TYR A 9 3.81 -5.41 0.89
C TYR A 9 4.17 -4.10 0.21
N THR A 10 4.12 -4.13 -1.13
CA THR A 10 4.36 -2.97 -1.96
C THR A 10 3.05 -2.24 -2.24
N ALA A 11 2.87 -1.06 -1.66
CA ALA A 11 1.78 -0.15 -2.02
C ALA A 11 2.17 0.61 -3.30
N LYS A 12 1.48 0.33 -4.41
CA LYS A 12 1.67 1.03 -5.69
C LYS A 12 0.70 2.19 -5.76
N LEU A 13 1.22 3.42 -5.87
CA LEU A 13 0.39 4.60 -6.00
C LEU A 13 0.02 4.79 -7.48
N THR A 14 -1.25 4.58 -7.82
CA THR A 14 -1.74 4.57 -9.20
C THR A 14 -2.31 5.92 -9.65
N ASP A 15 -2.39 6.90 -8.76
CA ASP A 15 -2.99 8.21 -9.02
C ASP A 15 -2.40 9.28 -8.09
N GLY A 16 -2.59 10.56 -8.42
CA GLY A 16 -2.31 11.69 -7.54
C GLY A 16 -0.86 12.19 -7.55
N PRO A 17 -0.45 12.98 -6.54
CA PRO A 17 0.84 13.67 -6.55
C PRO A 17 2.05 12.74 -6.42
N LEU A 18 1.84 11.48 -6.05
CA LEU A 18 2.88 10.45 -5.98
C LEU A 18 2.57 9.28 -6.93
N GLU A 19 1.77 9.50 -7.97
CA GLU A 19 1.50 8.50 -9.01
C GLU A 19 2.81 7.89 -9.53
N GLY A 20 2.81 6.58 -9.75
CA GLY A 20 3.96 5.82 -10.23
C GLY A 20 4.99 5.51 -9.15
N LYS A 21 4.87 6.08 -7.94
CA LYS A 21 5.71 5.68 -6.81
C LYS A 21 5.19 4.41 -6.15
N THR A 22 6.12 3.67 -5.57
CA THR A 22 5.85 2.51 -4.74
C THR A 22 6.38 2.75 -3.33
N ILE A 23 5.61 2.31 -2.33
CA ILE A 23 5.96 2.43 -0.92
C ILE A 23 5.89 1.05 -0.29
N THR A 24 6.93 0.69 0.45
CA THR A 24 6.91 -0.52 1.26
C THR A 24 6.20 -0.22 2.57
N THR A 25 5.16 -0.97 2.88
CA THR A 25 4.40 -0.81 4.11
C THR A 25 4.04 -2.16 4.70
N GLU A 26 3.79 -2.19 6.01
CA GLU A 26 3.41 -3.41 6.71
C GLU A 26 1.92 -3.73 6.58
N PHE A 27 1.62 -5.03 6.59
CA PHE A 27 0.26 -5.52 6.76
C PHE A 27 -0.26 -5.14 8.15
N LEU A 28 -1.58 -5.09 8.27
CA LEU A 28 -2.24 -5.04 9.57
C LEU A 28 -1.93 -6.30 10.38
N PRO A 29 -2.03 -6.26 11.72
CA PRO A 29 -1.88 -7.45 12.56
C PRO A 29 -2.86 -8.58 12.20
N SER A 30 -4.01 -8.25 11.60
CA SER A 30 -4.97 -9.21 11.05
C SER A 30 -4.45 -9.97 9.83
N GLY A 31 -3.40 -9.45 9.17
CA GLY A 31 -2.86 -9.98 7.91
C GLY A 31 -3.36 -9.23 6.67
N ASP A 32 -4.35 -8.36 6.80
CA ASP A 32 -4.90 -7.57 5.70
C ASP A 32 -4.00 -6.38 5.32
N PRO A 33 -3.92 -6.00 4.03
CA PRO A 33 -3.30 -4.74 3.63
C PRO A 33 -4.08 -3.56 4.22
N ARG A 34 -3.38 -2.44 4.44
CA ARG A 34 -3.99 -1.26 5.06
C ARG A 34 -5.11 -0.71 4.14
N PRO A 35 -6.30 -0.39 4.66
CA PRO A 35 -7.36 0.18 3.83
C PRO A 35 -7.03 1.60 3.35
N ARG A 36 -6.20 2.32 4.12
CA ARG A 36 -5.72 3.67 3.82
C ARG A 36 -4.23 3.82 4.15
N LEU A 37 -3.54 4.61 3.34
CA LEU A 37 -2.15 5.00 3.52
C LEU A 37 -2.08 6.52 3.66
N GLU A 38 -1.43 7.00 4.72
CA GLU A 38 -1.16 8.41 4.93
C GLU A 38 0.32 8.66 4.65
N ILE A 39 0.61 9.50 3.65
CA ILE A 39 1.98 9.78 3.24
C ILE A 39 2.27 11.25 3.46
N THR A 40 3.23 11.55 4.31
CA THR A 40 3.67 12.93 4.56
C THR A 40 4.34 13.51 3.32
N ALA A 41 3.90 14.68 2.87
CA ALA A 41 4.51 15.37 1.74
C ALA A 41 5.89 15.91 2.11
N ALA A 42 6.82 15.93 1.14
CA ALA A 42 8.22 16.34 1.33
C ALA A 42 8.46 17.80 1.78
N GLY A 43 7.40 18.61 1.91
CA GLY A 43 7.48 20.01 2.34
C GLY A 43 6.94 20.28 3.75
N GLY A 44 6.51 19.25 4.50
CA GLY A 44 5.80 19.45 5.77
C GLY A 44 4.42 20.10 5.59
N GLY A 45 3.55 20.01 6.60
CA GLY A 45 2.24 20.70 6.61
C GLY A 45 1.12 20.09 5.78
N LYS A 46 1.34 18.98 5.08
CA LYS A 46 0.25 18.21 4.44
C LYS A 46 0.56 16.72 4.34
N ARG A 47 -0.49 15.90 4.42
CA ARG A 47 -0.48 14.45 4.31
C ARG A 47 -1.37 14.05 3.15
N TYR A 48 -0.85 13.25 2.23
CA TYR A 48 -1.64 12.68 1.16
C TYR A 48 -2.31 11.41 1.66
N LEU A 49 -3.63 11.38 1.61
CA LEU A 49 -4.43 10.21 1.93
C LEU A 49 -4.63 9.40 0.65
N TYR A 50 -4.18 8.16 0.70
CA TYR A 50 -4.39 7.16 -0.33
C TYR A 50 -5.30 6.07 0.20
N ILE A 51 -6.18 5.56 -0.65
CA ILE A 51 -7.08 4.45 -0.32
C ILE A 51 -6.74 3.24 -1.17
N ARG A 52 -6.76 2.06 -0.56
CA ARG A 52 -6.59 0.80 -1.27
C ARG A 52 -7.63 0.70 -2.40
N VAL A 53 -7.16 0.35 -3.58
CA VAL A 53 -8.02 -0.05 -4.69
C VAL A 53 -8.15 -1.56 -4.60
N SER A 54 -9.35 -2.03 -4.27
CA SER A 54 -9.68 -3.45 -4.29
C SER A 54 -10.10 -3.85 -5.69
N GLY A 55 -9.49 -4.91 -6.21
CA GLY A 55 -9.71 -5.36 -7.58
C GLY A 55 -8.63 -6.35 -8.00
N THR A 56 -9.04 -7.42 -8.68
CA THR A 56 -8.20 -8.52 -9.16
C THR A 56 -7.01 -8.05 -10.02
N ASP A 57 -7.08 -6.86 -10.62
CA ASP A 57 -6.03 -6.29 -11.46
C ASP A 57 -4.98 -5.46 -10.67
N THR A 58 -5.31 -5.08 -9.44
CA THR A 58 -4.48 -4.21 -8.57
C THR A 58 -3.85 -4.94 -7.40
N GLU A 59 -4.20 -6.20 -7.20
CA GLU A 59 -3.75 -7.04 -6.09
C GLU A 59 -2.94 -8.21 -6.65
N TYR A 60 -1.62 -8.15 -6.48
CA TYR A 60 -0.73 -9.18 -7.01
C TYR A 60 -0.59 -10.28 -5.97
N ALA A 61 -1.06 -11.48 -6.30
CA ALA A 61 -0.90 -12.66 -5.45
C ALA A 61 0.57 -12.88 -5.09
N SER A 62 0.81 -13.27 -3.84
CA SER A 62 2.16 -13.66 -3.41
C SER A 62 2.60 -14.94 -4.11
N ALA A 63 3.90 -15.08 -4.36
CA ALA A 63 4.47 -16.29 -4.96
C ALA A 63 4.37 -17.53 -4.03
N ASP A 64 4.14 -17.30 -2.74
CA ASP A 64 3.87 -18.34 -1.76
C ASP A 64 2.44 -18.85 -1.91
N ALA A 65 2.28 -20.11 -2.35
CA ALA A 65 0.98 -20.77 -2.52
C ALA A 65 0.15 -20.91 -1.23
N ASN A 66 0.73 -20.59 -0.06
CA ASN A 66 0.06 -20.57 1.25
C ASN A 66 -0.21 -19.14 1.76
N ALA A 67 0.22 -18.12 1.01
CA ALA A 67 -0.05 -16.74 1.34
C ALA A 67 -1.32 -16.28 0.60
N ASP A 68 -2.46 -16.34 1.30
CA ASP A 68 -3.72 -15.69 0.92
C ASP A 68 -3.61 -14.15 0.83
N ARG A 69 -2.39 -13.61 0.91
CA ARG A 69 -2.10 -12.18 1.06
C ARG A 69 -1.41 -11.65 -0.20
N PRO A 70 -1.78 -10.46 -0.70
CA PRO A 70 -1.17 -9.89 -1.91
C PRO A 70 0.22 -9.29 -1.63
N SER A 71 1.20 -9.57 -2.47
CA SER A 71 2.57 -9.01 -2.38
C SER A 71 2.65 -7.53 -2.78
N ALA A 72 1.72 -7.08 -3.63
CA ALA A 72 1.58 -5.69 -4.02
C ALA A 72 0.10 -5.32 -4.17
N VAL A 73 -0.23 -4.09 -3.76
CA VAL A 73 -1.59 -3.57 -3.71
C VAL A 73 -1.61 -2.17 -4.32
N GLY A 74 -2.57 -1.91 -5.21
CA GLY A 74 -2.82 -0.59 -5.78
C GLY A 74 -3.50 0.36 -4.81
N TYR A 75 -3.07 1.62 -4.81
CA TYR A 75 -3.62 2.69 -4.01
C TYR A 75 -3.89 3.91 -4.88
N ARG A 76 -5.09 4.48 -4.75
CA ARG A 76 -5.47 5.71 -5.43
C ARG A 76 -5.48 6.86 -4.44
N TYR A 77 -5.11 8.04 -4.92
CA TYR A 77 -5.20 9.25 -4.14
C TYR A 77 -6.67 9.57 -3.83
N ARG A 78 -6.95 9.96 -2.59
CA ARG A 78 -8.28 10.32 -2.11
C ARG A 78 -8.36 11.82 -1.86
N GLU A 79 -7.47 12.33 -1.03
CA GLU A 79 -7.40 13.75 -0.69
C GLU A 79 -6.06 14.13 -0.07
N THR A 80 -5.84 15.43 0.09
CA THR A 80 -4.73 15.98 0.83
C THR A 80 -5.26 16.53 2.14
N LEU A 81 -4.79 15.99 3.25
CA LEU A 81 -5.03 16.49 4.59
C LEU A 81 -4.00 17.59 4.87
N PHE A 82 -4.47 18.74 5.33
CA PHE A 82 -3.63 19.84 5.80
C PHE A 82 -3.63 19.80 7.33
N ASP A 83 -2.46 19.99 7.94
CA ASP A 83 -2.32 20.07 9.39
C ASP A 83 -2.65 21.49 9.88
#